data_AF-A0A7C6NL58-F1
#
_entry.id   AF-A0A7C6NL58-F1
#
_cell.length_a   1.000
_cell.length_b   1.000
_cell.length_c   1.000
_cell.angle_alpha   90.00
_cell.angle_beta   90.00
_cell.angle_gamma   90.00
#
_symmetry.space_group_name_H-M   'P 1'
#
loop_
_entity.id
_entity.type
_entity.pdbx_description
1 polymer ?
#
loop_
_entity_poly.entity_id
_entity_poly.type
_entity_poly.pdbx_seq_one_letter_code
_entity_poly.pdbx_strand_id
1 'polypeptide(L)'
;SGPLSLDGTRQGINDFTNWFAQDRDMNGDYFGYDGPCPPWNDSIIHHYTFTVYALDIDEVPLTGKFTGAQVLAAIEKHILGQASITGTYTLNPRLLNEQD
;
A
#
# COMPACT_ATOMS: atom_id res chain seq x y z
N SER A 1 -3.44 6.47 11.16
CA SER A 1 -4.07 6.88 9.88
C SER A 1 -5.46 6.23 9.77
N GLY A 2 -6.31 6.76 8.89
CA GLY A 2 -7.61 6.19 8.51
C GLY A 2 -8.68 6.09 9.62
N PRO A 3 -9.87 5.56 9.30
CA PRO A 3 -10.31 5.17 7.96
C PRO A 3 -10.71 6.36 7.07
N LEU A 4 -10.97 7.53 7.66
CA LEU A 4 -11.32 8.76 6.94
C LEU A 4 -10.07 9.45 6.38
N SER A 5 -10.21 10.01 5.19
CA SER A 5 -9.20 10.78 4.48
C SER A 5 -9.85 12.05 3.89
N LEU A 6 -9.05 12.89 3.23
CA LEU A 6 -9.52 14.14 2.62
C LEU A 6 -10.65 13.90 1.62
N ASP A 7 -11.50 14.91 1.43
CA ASP A 7 -12.54 14.95 0.40
C ASP A 7 -13.53 13.76 0.44
N GLY A 8 -13.82 13.26 1.65
CA GLY A 8 -14.73 12.12 1.84
C GLY A 8 -14.14 10.77 1.41
N THR A 9 -12.87 10.74 1.00
CA THR A 9 -12.17 9.50 0.65
C THR A 9 -11.85 8.67 1.89
N ARG A 10 -11.51 7.40 1.68
CA ARG A 10 -11.27 6.44 2.76
C ARG A 10 -10.05 5.57 2.46
N GLN A 11 -9.35 5.19 3.53
CA GLN A 11 -8.21 4.29 3.46
C GLN A 11 -8.64 2.86 3.83
N GLY A 12 -8.14 1.88 3.08
CA GLY A 12 -8.22 0.46 3.44
C GLY A 12 -7.22 0.09 4.53
N ILE A 13 -7.39 -1.11 5.09
CA ILE A 13 -6.39 -1.71 5.96
C ILE A 13 -5.21 -2.25 5.13
N ASN A 14 -4.00 -2.11 5.67
CA ASN A 14 -2.78 -2.62 5.07
C ASN A 14 -2.28 -3.89 5.79
N ASP A 15 -1.22 -4.47 5.26
CA ASP A 15 -0.71 -5.77 5.70
C ASP A 15 -0.12 -5.78 7.11
N PHE A 16 0.17 -4.63 7.73
CA PHE A 16 0.57 -4.57 9.14
C PHE A 16 -0.54 -5.06 10.08
N THR A 17 -1.80 -4.88 9.69
CA THR A 17 -2.96 -5.46 10.39
C THR A 17 -2.83 -6.98 10.51
N ASN A 18 -2.40 -7.64 9.43
CA ASN A 18 -2.20 -9.09 9.43
C ASN A 18 -0.88 -9.49 10.09
N TRP A 19 0.19 -8.72 9.87
CA TRP A 19 1.51 -8.97 10.44
C TRP A 19 1.49 -8.97 11.97
N PHE A 20 0.82 -7.99 12.57
CA PHE A 20 0.72 -7.85 14.03
C PHE A 20 -0.52 -8.50 14.63
N ALA A 21 -1.29 -9.28 13.87
CA ALA A 21 -2.56 -9.85 14.33
C ALA A 21 -2.44 -10.71 15.60
N GLN A 22 -1.27 -11.33 15.83
CA GLN A 22 -0.98 -12.17 17.01
C GLN A 22 -0.06 -11.48 18.03
N ASP A 23 0.31 -10.22 17.78
CA ASP A 23 1.14 -9.46 18.72
C ASP A 23 0.25 -8.87 19.81
N ARG A 24 0.57 -9.12 21.08
CA ARG A 24 -0.24 -8.64 22.21
C ARG A 24 -0.32 -7.12 22.25
N ASP A 25 0.77 -6.44 21.93
CA ASP A 25 0.94 -5.01 22.14
C ASP A 25 0.72 -4.23 20.83
N MET A 26 0.89 -4.89 19.69
CA MET A 26 0.82 -4.28 18.35
C MET A 26 -0.39 -4.74 17.52
N ASN A 27 -1.27 -5.63 18.00
CA ASN A 27 -2.49 -5.94 17.24
C ASN A 27 -3.37 -4.68 17.07
N GLY A 28 -4.05 -4.59 15.93
CA GLY A 28 -4.94 -3.49 15.63
C GLY A 28 -5.17 -3.32 14.14
N ASP A 29 -6.01 -2.35 13.77
CA ASP A 29 -6.21 -1.98 12.38
C ASP A 29 -5.18 -0.93 11.97
N TYR A 30 -4.41 -1.23 10.95
CA TYR A 30 -3.45 -0.33 10.33
C TYR A 30 -4.03 0.13 8.99
N PHE A 31 -4.27 1.43 8.85
CA PHE A 31 -4.86 2.00 7.64
C PHE A 31 -3.84 2.82 6.84
N GLY A 32 -4.04 2.85 5.53
CA GLY A 32 -3.29 3.71 4.63
C GLY A 32 -1.86 3.25 4.40
N TYR A 33 -0.98 4.22 4.16
CA TYR A 33 0.42 3.99 3.78
C TYR A 33 1.36 4.13 4.99
N ASP A 34 2.15 3.09 5.27
CA ASP A 34 3.15 3.07 6.35
C ASP A 34 4.59 3.37 5.88
N GLY A 35 4.86 3.24 4.59
CA GLY A 35 6.17 3.56 4.01
C GLY A 35 7.17 2.41 3.88
N PRO A 36 8.31 2.66 3.22
CA PRO A 36 9.38 1.69 3.03
C PRO A 36 10.11 1.39 4.33
N CYS A 37 10.27 0.12 4.67
CA CYS A 37 11.12 -0.34 5.77
C CYS A 37 11.88 -1.61 5.36
N PRO A 38 12.74 -1.55 4.32
CA PRO A 38 13.52 -2.70 3.90
C PRO A 38 14.51 -3.08 5.00
N PRO A 39 14.88 -4.38 5.14
CA PRO A 39 15.90 -4.77 6.10
C PRO A 39 17.21 -3.99 5.88
N TRP A 40 17.85 -3.56 6.98
CA TRP A 40 19.06 -2.73 6.92
C TRP A 40 20.25 -3.42 6.24
N ASN A 41 20.27 -4.75 6.23
CA ASN A 41 21.31 -5.58 5.64
C ASN A 41 20.86 -6.30 4.37
N ASP A 42 19.73 -5.90 3.78
CA ASP A 42 19.24 -6.54 2.57
C ASP A 42 20.26 -6.35 1.43
N SER A 43 20.56 -7.43 0.71
CA SER A 43 21.48 -7.41 -0.43
C SER A 43 20.81 -6.96 -1.72
N ILE A 44 19.49 -6.74 -1.71
CA ILE A 44 18.73 -6.24 -2.86
C ILE A 44 18.08 -4.89 -2.56
N ILE A 45 17.98 -4.05 -3.59
CA ILE A 45 17.22 -2.81 -3.53
C ILE A 45 15.73 -3.13 -3.64
N HIS A 46 14.93 -2.64 -2.68
CA HIS A 46 13.48 -2.80 -2.73
C HIS A 46 12.88 -1.82 -3.73
N HIS A 47 11.94 -2.31 -4.52
CA HIS A 47 11.22 -1.54 -5.52
C HIS A 47 9.77 -1.36 -5.05
N TYR A 48 9.34 -0.12 -4.91
CA TYR A 48 8.02 0.26 -4.43
C TYR A 48 7.21 0.81 -5.60
N THR A 49 6.27 0.03 -6.10
CA THR A 49 5.38 0.41 -7.19
C THR A 49 4.11 1.04 -6.64
N PHE A 50 3.84 2.28 -7.05
CA PHE A 50 2.62 3.01 -6.75
C PHE A 50 1.77 3.06 -8.00
N THR A 51 0.56 2.50 -7.95
CA THR A 51 -0.37 2.46 -9.07
C THR A 51 -1.60 3.30 -8.78
N VAL A 52 -2.00 4.12 -9.75
CA VAL A 52 -3.27 4.84 -9.76
C VAL A 52 -4.17 4.23 -10.82
N TYR A 53 -5.44 4.03 -10.47
CA TYR A 53 -6.48 3.51 -11.35
C TYR A 53 -7.53 4.59 -11.61
N ALA A 54 -7.87 4.80 -12.89
CA ALA A 54 -9.03 5.59 -13.30
C ALA A 54 -10.22 4.64 -13.48
N LEU A 55 -11.36 4.96 -12.87
CA LEU A 55 -12.53 4.09 -12.82
C LEU A 55 -13.75 4.72 -13.51
N ASP A 56 -14.68 3.89 -13.98
CA ASP A 56 -15.98 4.31 -14.54
C ASP A 56 -17.13 4.36 -13.52
N ILE A 57 -16.81 4.18 -12.23
CA ILE A 57 -17.74 4.26 -11.10
C ILE A 57 -17.34 5.38 -10.15
N ASP A 58 -18.34 6.06 -9.60
CA ASP A 58 -18.12 7.17 -8.65
C ASP A 58 -17.64 6.65 -7.28
N GLU A 59 -18.12 5.48 -6.86
CA GLU A 59 -17.78 4.87 -5.57
C GLU A 59 -17.52 3.37 -5.72
N VAL A 60 -16.39 2.90 -5.17
CA VAL A 60 -16.09 1.47 -5.09
C VAL A 60 -17.04 0.83 -4.06
N PRO A 61 -17.77 -0.26 -4.38
CA PRO A 61 -18.84 -0.80 -3.54
C PRO A 61 -18.31 -1.63 -2.34
N LEU A 62 -17.45 -1.03 -1.53
CA LEU A 62 -16.86 -1.62 -0.34
C LEU A 62 -17.29 -0.85 0.91
N THR A 63 -17.80 -1.57 1.90
CA THR A 63 -18.23 -1.02 3.18
C THR A 63 -17.33 -1.53 4.30
N GLY A 64 -17.32 -0.86 5.45
CA GLY A 64 -16.48 -1.25 6.59
C GLY A 64 -14.98 -1.22 6.27
N LYS A 65 -14.23 -2.16 6.82
CA LYS A 65 -12.79 -2.34 6.58
C LYS A 65 -12.59 -3.20 5.34
N PHE A 66 -11.65 -2.81 4.49
CA PHE A 66 -11.32 -3.53 3.27
C PHE A 66 -9.81 -3.53 3.03
N THR A 67 -9.32 -4.56 2.34
CA THR A 67 -7.90 -4.69 1.95
C THR A 67 -7.65 -4.15 0.55
N GLY A 68 -6.38 -3.92 0.21
CA GLY A 68 -5.99 -3.59 -1.16
C GLY A 68 -6.44 -4.65 -2.18
N ALA A 69 -6.34 -5.94 -1.84
CA ALA A 69 -6.78 -7.03 -2.72
C ALA A 69 -8.30 -6.99 -2.99
N GLN A 70 -9.11 -6.63 -1.99
CA GLN A 70 -10.55 -6.47 -2.17
C GLN A 70 -10.89 -5.28 -3.06
N VAL A 71 -10.16 -4.16 -2.93
CA VAL A 71 -10.29 -3.02 -3.84
C VAL A 71 -9.98 -3.44 -5.26
N LEU A 72 -8.82 -4.09 -5.50
CA LEU A 72 -8.41 -4.55 -6.82
C LEU A 72 -9.46 -5.47 -7.48
N ALA A 73 -10.01 -6.42 -6.72
CA ALA A 73 -11.07 -7.30 -7.20
C ALA A 73 -12.37 -6.53 -7.50
N ALA A 74 -12.74 -5.55 -6.66
CA ALA A 74 -13.95 -4.75 -6.84
C ALA A 74 -13.86 -3.81 -8.04
N ILE A 75 -12.66 -3.31 -8.38
CA ILE A 75 -12.47 -2.36 -9.48
C ILE A 75 -12.12 -3.00 -10.81
N GLU A 76 -11.76 -4.29 -10.86
CA GLU A 76 -11.18 -4.96 -12.05
C GLU A 76 -11.93 -4.65 -13.36
N LYS A 77 -13.27 -4.71 -13.33
CA LYS A 77 -14.13 -4.48 -14.50
C LYS A 77 -14.44 -3.00 -14.78
N HIS A 78 -14.01 -2.12 -13.89
CA HIS A 78 -14.28 -0.68 -13.89
C HIS A 78 -13.07 0.14 -14.31
N ILE A 79 -11.90 -0.49 -14.52
CA ILE A 79 -10.66 0.22 -14.87
C ILE A 79 -10.74 0.76 -16.30
N LEU A 80 -10.77 2.09 -16.42
CA LEU A 80 -10.63 2.83 -17.67
C LEU A 80 -9.18 3.02 -18.08
N GLY A 81 -8.28 3.07 -17.10
CA GLY A 81 -6.84 3.23 -17.31
C GLY A 81 -6.07 3.10 -16.00
N GLN A 82 -4.77 2.88 -16.10
CA GLN A 82 -3.87 2.82 -14.95
C GLN A 82 -2.52 3.43 -15.30
N ALA A 83 -1.85 3.99 -14.30
CA ALA A 83 -0.48 4.47 -14.41
C ALA A 83 0.29 4.03 -13.16
N SER A 84 1.58 3.74 -13.32
CA SER A 84 2.44 3.37 -12.20
C SER A 84 3.73 4.15 -12.22
N ILE A 85 4.24 4.46 -11.02
CA ILE A 85 5.62 4.87 -10.80
C ILE A 85 6.29 3.86 -9.89
N THR A 86 7.59 3.64 -10.08
CA THR A 86 8.38 2.79 -9.21
C THR A 86 9.50 3.63 -8.61
N GLY A 87 9.51 3.73 -7.28
CA GLY A 87 10.63 4.27 -6.52
C GLY A 87 11.48 3.14 -5.95
N THR A 88 12.76 3.39 -5.75
CA THR A 88 13.66 2.46 -5.06
C THR A 88 14.00 2.98 -3.67
N TYR A 89 14.19 2.08 -2.71
CA TYR A 89 14.69 2.43 -1.39
C TYR A 89 15.52 1.29 -0.81
N THR A 90 16.58 1.65 -0.09
CA THR A 90 17.45 0.71 0.62
C THR A 90 17.96 1.36 1.90
N LEU A 91 18.04 0.57 2.96
CA LEU A 91 18.75 0.93 4.18
C LEU A 91 20.19 0.39 4.21
N ASN A 92 20.59 -0.40 3.22
CA ASN A 92 21.94 -0.93 3.09
C ASN A 92 22.85 0.09 2.37
N PRO A 93 23.82 0.72 3.06
CA PRO A 93 24.65 1.76 2.46
C PRO A 93 25.53 1.28 1.31
N ARG A 94 25.78 -0.04 1.20
CA ARG A 94 26.60 -0.61 0.13
C ARG A 94 25.94 -0.47 -1.25
N LEU A 95 24.61 -0.41 -1.29
CA LEU A 95 23.82 -0.38 -2.52
C LEU A 95 23.54 1.06 -3.02
N LEU A 96 24.01 2.09 -2.31
CA LEU A 96 23.75 3.49 -2.67
C LEU A 96 24.52 3.97 -3.91
N ASN A 97 25.64 3.32 -4.23
CA ASN A 97 26.53 3.71 -5.34
C ASN A 97 26.41 2.82 -6.57
N GLU A 98 25.47 1.88 -6.59
CA GLU A 98 25.25 0.95 -7.72
C GLU A 98 24.19 1.47 -8.71
N GLN A 99 23.74 2.72 -8.54
CA GLN A 99 22.71 3.37 -9.37
C GLN A 99 23.34 4.28 -10.43
N ASP A 100 24.18 3.73 -11.31
CA ASP A 100 24.61 4.33 -12.58
C ASP A 100 24.21 3.43 -13.76
#